data_AF-A0A932H7W8-F1
#
_entry.id   AF-A0A932H7W8-F1
#
_cell.length_a   1.000
_cell.length_b   1.000
_cell.length_c   1.000
_cell.angle_alpha   90.00
_cell.angle_beta   90.00
_cell.angle_gamma   90.00
#
_symmetry.space_group_name_H-M   'P 1'
#
loop_
_entity.id
_entity.type
_entity.pdbx_description
1 polymer ?
#
loop_
_entity_poly.entity_id
_entity_poly.type
_entity_poly.pdbx_seq_one_letter_code
_entity_poly.pdbx_strand_id
1 'polypeptide(L)'
;MADCGTVIHPKNLGNQLTGGAVQGFGFALTEKHVFDTKLGLAATKGLHGAKPLTYLDVPLDMQWEAVNQPDKYNPVGVKGIGEPPLGAAASAVLSAISDALGGVFFNRTPVTCDMILNAAEKKPQSYKPFEVNV
;
A
#
# COMPACT_ATOMS: atom_id res chain seq x y z
N MET A 1 2.70 -11.78 -8.62
CA MET A 1 3.68 -12.87 -8.67
C MET A 1 4.74 -12.65 -7.58
N ALA A 2 5.17 -13.67 -6.87
CA ALA A 2 6.19 -13.58 -5.81
C ALA A 2 7.25 -14.68 -5.92
N ASP A 3 8.51 -14.35 -5.61
CA ASP A 3 9.56 -15.34 -5.36
C ASP A 3 9.75 -15.53 -3.86
N CYS A 4 9.28 -16.68 -3.35
CA CYS A 4 9.38 -17.05 -1.94
C CYS A 4 10.20 -18.32 -1.72
N GLY A 5 11.06 -18.70 -2.66
CA GLY A 5 11.71 -20.00 -2.57
C GLY A 5 10.73 -21.15 -2.85
N THR A 6 10.98 -22.30 -2.21
CA THR A 6 10.04 -23.41 -2.13
C THR A 6 8.76 -23.02 -1.40
N VAL A 7 7.61 -23.20 -2.06
CA VAL A 7 6.29 -22.94 -1.45
C VAL A 7 5.95 -24.07 -0.48
N ILE A 8 5.94 -23.77 0.82
CA ILE A 8 5.56 -24.75 1.86
C ILE A 8 4.05 -24.99 1.87
N HIS A 9 3.26 -23.92 1.89
CA HIS A 9 1.80 -23.99 2.04
C HIS A 9 1.11 -23.02 1.07
N PRO A 10 0.67 -23.49 -0.12
CA PRO A 10 0.13 -22.63 -1.18
C PRO A 10 -1.03 -21.74 -0.76
N LYS A 11 -2.01 -22.27 0.00
CA LYS A 11 -3.17 -21.48 0.46
C LYS A 11 -2.77 -20.34 1.40
N ASN A 12 -1.84 -20.58 2.33
CA ASN A 12 -1.35 -19.55 3.24
C ASN A 12 -0.54 -18.49 2.49
N LEU A 13 0.27 -18.92 1.51
CA LEU A 13 0.97 -17.99 0.63
C LEU A 13 -0.02 -17.08 -0.10
N GLY A 14 -1.06 -17.64 -0.73
CA GLY A 14 -2.10 -16.84 -1.38
C GLY A 14 -2.73 -15.82 -0.44
N ASN A 15 -3.13 -16.26 0.76
CA ASN A 15 -3.68 -15.35 1.77
C ASN A 15 -2.70 -14.25 2.19
N GLN A 16 -1.40 -14.57 2.31
CA GLN A 16 -0.37 -13.59 2.69
C GLN A 16 -0.15 -12.56 1.58
N LEU A 17 -0.12 -13.00 0.32
CA LEU A 17 0.03 -12.12 -0.83
C LEU A 17 -1.18 -11.18 -0.96
N THR A 18 -2.39 -11.72 -0.84
CA THR A 18 -3.62 -10.91 -0.90
C THR A 18 -3.73 -9.98 0.29
N GLY A 19 -3.52 -10.46 1.52
CA GLY A 19 -3.60 -9.64 2.73
C GLY A 19 -2.55 -8.53 2.78
N GLY A 20 -1.30 -8.85 2.40
CA GLY A 20 -0.25 -7.84 2.29
C GLY A 20 -0.53 -6.82 1.20
N ALA A 21 -1.11 -7.25 0.06
CA ALA A 21 -1.53 -6.32 -0.98
C ALA A 21 -2.63 -5.36 -0.52
N VAL A 22 -3.64 -5.86 0.20
CA VAL A 22 -4.69 -5.02 0.81
C VAL A 22 -4.09 -4.00 1.78
N GLN A 23 -3.13 -4.40 2.61
CA GLN A 23 -2.42 -3.47 3.50
C GLN A 23 -1.64 -2.40 2.69
N GLY A 24 -1.00 -2.81 1.59
CA GLY A 24 -0.31 -1.89 0.68
C GLY A 24 -1.24 -0.88 0.01
N PHE A 25 -2.45 -1.30 -0.37
CA PHE A 25 -3.49 -0.41 -0.90
C PHE A 25 -3.91 0.64 0.14
N GLY A 26 -4.12 0.23 1.39
CA GLY A 26 -4.44 1.14 2.50
C GLY A 26 -3.33 2.16 2.73
N PHE A 27 -2.07 1.69 2.77
CA PHE A 27 -0.89 2.54 2.90
C PHE A 27 -0.76 3.57 1.76
N ALA A 28 -1.12 3.19 0.53
CA ALA A 28 -1.05 4.07 -0.62
C ALA A 28 -2.19 5.10 -0.68
N LEU A 29 -3.38 4.80 -0.17
CA LEU A 29 -4.60 5.58 -0.45
C LEU A 29 -5.23 6.25 0.77
N THR A 30 -5.26 5.61 1.94
CA THR A 30 -6.14 6.04 3.05
C THR A 30 -5.42 6.18 4.38
N GLU A 31 -4.53 5.26 4.72
CA GLU A 31 -3.95 5.15 6.06
C GLU A 31 -2.91 6.26 6.29
N LYS A 32 -3.22 7.18 7.22
CA LYS A 32 -2.29 8.24 7.63
C LYS A 32 -2.30 8.49 9.12
N HIS A 33 -1.11 8.66 9.68
CA HIS A 33 -0.95 9.11 11.06
C HIS A 33 -0.76 10.63 11.07
N VAL A 34 -1.72 11.33 11.68
CA VAL A 34 -1.71 12.77 11.86
C VAL A 34 -1.51 13.07 13.34
N PHE A 35 -0.70 14.07 13.65
CA PHE A 35 -0.40 14.53 15.01
C PHE A 35 -0.75 16.01 15.14
N ASP A 36 -1.32 16.40 16.28
CA ASP A 36 -1.57 17.79 16.64
C ASP A 36 -0.24 18.54 16.80
N THR A 37 -0.03 19.61 16.03
CA THR A 37 1.21 20.40 16.06
C THR A 37 1.43 21.15 17.37
N LYS A 38 0.37 21.46 18.12
CA LYS A 38 0.46 22.22 19.38
C LYS A 38 0.67 21.30 20.57
N LEU A 39 -0.05 20.18 20.60
CA LEU A 39 -0.07 19.27 21.74
C LEU A 39 0.78 18.00 21.54
N GLY A 40 1.20 17.70 20.31
CA GLY A 40 1.95 16.49 19.96
C GLY A 40 1.13 15.20 20.03
N LEU A 41 -0.19 15.30 20.24
CA LEU A 41 -1.07 14.15 20.41
C LEU A 41 -1.49 13.59 19.04
N ALA A 42 -1.62 12.26 18.93
CA ALA A 42 -2.18 11.66 17.72
C ALA A 42 -3.61 12.18 17.47
N ALA A 43 -3.83 12.79 16.32
CA ALA A 43 -5.15 13.22 15.84
C ALA A 43 -5.90 12.08 15.17
N THR A 44 -5.17 11.15 14.53
CA THR A 44 -5.74 9.91 13.99
C THR A 44 -6.08 8.93 15.13
N LYS A 45 -7.27 9.07 15.72
CA LYS A 45 -7.75 8.17 16.78
C LYS A 45 -8.88 7.27 16.29
N GLY A 46 -8.83 6.00 16.68
CA GLY A 46 -9.82 4.99 16.32
C GLY A 46 -9.85 4.65 14.83
N LEU A 47 -10.76 3.74 14.47
CA LEU A 47 -10.86 3.21 13.10
C LEU A 47 -11.39 4.25 12.10
N HIS A 48 -12.24 5.17 12.56
CA HIS A 48 -12.77 6.22 11.69
C HIS A 48 -11.68 7.19 11.20
N GLY A 49 -10.71 7.53 12.08
CA GLY A 49 -9.58 8.36 11.72
C GLY A 49 -8.53 7.60 10.91
N ALA A 50 -8.19 6.38 11.34
CA ALA A 50 -7.15 5.56 10.71
C ALA A 50 -7.55 5.11 9.29
N LYS A 51 -8.85 4.93 9.04
CA LYS A 51 -9.43 4.51 7.75
C LYS A 51 -8.71 3.30 7.13
N PRO A 52 -8.61 2.18 7.85
CA PRO A 52 -8.19 0.93 7.23
C PRO A 52 -9.20 0.55 6.14
N LEU A 53 -8.73 -0.19 5.14
CA LEU A 53 -9.60 -0.62 4.05
C LEU A 53 -10.70 -1.57 4.54
N THR A 54 -11.86 -1.40 3.95
CA THR A 54 -13.02 -2.29 4.10
C THR A 54 -13.08 -3.26 2.93
N TYR A 55 -13.98 -4.25 3.01
CA TYR A 55 -14.18 -5.21 1.91
C TYR A 55 -14.65 -4.55 0.60
N LEU A 56 -15.21 -3.33 0.65
CA LEU A 56 -15.66 -2.58 -0.53
C LEU A 56 -14.53 -1.81 -1.22
N ASP A 57 -13.39 -1.63 -0.54
CA ASP A 57 -12.25 -0.89 -1.08
C ASP A 57 -11.27 -1.79 -1.85
N VAL A 58 -11.51 -3.10 -1.86
CA VAL A 58 -10.61 -4.11 -2.39
C VAL A 58 -11.29 -4.86 -3.55
N PRO A 59 -10.56 -5.22 -4.63
CA PRO A 59 -11.11 -6.06 -5.69
C PRO A 59 -11.58 -7.42 -5.16
N LEU A 60 -12.75 -7.88 -5.61
CA LEU A 60 -13.28 -9.20 -5.25
C LEU A 60 -12.42 -10.35 -5.77
N ASP A 61 -11.74 -10.13 -6.90
CA ASP A 61 -10.88 -11.13 -7.54
C ASP A 61 -9.43 -10.63 -7.57
N MET A 62 -8.58 -11.24 -6.73
CA MET A 62 -7.15 -10.96 -6.65
C MET A 62 -6.38 -12.23 -6.96
N GLN A 63 -5.69 -12.22 -8.11
CA GLN A 63 -4.89 -13.34 -8.58
C GLN A 63 -3.48 -13.30 -7.98
N TRP A 64 -2.94 -14.46 -7.67
CA TRP A 64 -1.58 -14.60 -7.14
C TRP A 64 -0.87 -15.79 -7.78
N GLU A 65 0.44 -15.66 -7.90
CA GLU A 65 1.31 -16.71 -8.45
C GLU A 65 2.65 -16.69 -7.71
N ALA A 66 3.31 -17.85 -7.69
CA ALA A 66 4.62 -18.04 -7.08
C ALA A 66 5.61 -18.61 -8.09
N VAL A 67 6.84 -18.10 -8.04
CA VAL A 67 7.95 -18.60 -8.88
C VAL A 67 8.35 -20.03 -8.48
N ASN A 68 8.23 -20.36 -7.18
CA ASN A 68 8.51 -21.68 -6.60
C ASN A 68 9.89 -22.24 -6.97
N GLN A 69 10.94 -21.41 -6.91
CA GLN A 69 12.32 -21.83 -7.15
C GLN A 69 13.08 -21.94 -5.82
N PRO A 70 13.60 -23.11 -5.46
CA PRO A 70 14.32 -23.30 -4.20
C PRO A 70 15.51 -22.35 -4.04
N ASP A 71 15.65 -21.76 -2.86
CA ASP A 71 16.86 -21.02 -2.49
C ASP A 71 18.05 -21.97 -2.27
N LYS A 72 19.18 -21.69 -2.92
CA LYS A 72 20.39 -22.50 -2.83
C LYS A 72 21.09 -22.37 -1.46
N TYR A 73 20.84 -21.28 -0.74
CA TYR A 73 21.51 -21.00 0.54
C TYR A 73 20.70 -21.45 1.75
N ASN A 74 19.43 -21.81 1.57
CA ASN A 74 18.58 -22.31 2.63
C ASN A 74 18.49 -23.85 2.54
N PRO A 75 18.79 -24.60 3.61
CA PRO A 75 18.65 -26.07 3.63
C PRO A 75 17.26 -26.58 3.22
N VAL A 76 16.19 -25.82 3.48
CA VAL A 76 14.82 -26.16 3.08
C VAL A 76 14.36 -25.41 1.82
N GLY A 77 15.22 -24.57 1.24
CA GLY A 77 14.96 -23.85 -0.01
C GLY A 77 13.94 -22.72 0.09
N VAL A 78 13.51 -22.30 1.28
CA VAL A 78 12.43 -21.31 1.47
C VAL A 78 12.97 -19.88 1.60
N LYS A 79 12.15 -18.89 1.28
CA LYS A 79 12.44 -17.46 1.55
C LYS A 79 11.26 -16.81 2.28
N GLY A 80 11.55 -15.76 3.04
CA GLY A 80 10.51 -14.96 3.67
C GLY A 80 9.70 -14.15 2.65
N ILE A 81 8.38 -14.11 2.79
CA ILE A 81 7.48 -13.38 1.88
C ILE A 81 6.37 -12.61 2.62
N GLY A 82 6.49 -12.46 3.93
CA GLY A 82 5.45 -11.79 4.73
C GLY A 82 5.29 -10.30 4.40
N GLU A 83 6.42 -9.59 4.27
CA GLU A 83 6.48 -8.12 4.13
C GLU A 83 6.49 -7.61 2.67
N PRO A 84 7.19 -8.25 1.71
CA PRO A 84 7.32 -7.71 0.35
C PRO A 84 6.00 -7.34 -0.37
N PRO A 85 4.89 -8.09 -0.21
CA PRO A 85 3.63 -7.78 -0.90
C PRO A 85 3.09 -6.38 -0.57
N LEU A 86 3.30 -5.89 0.65
CA LEU A 86 2.82 -4.57 1.08
C LEU A 86 3.47 -3.45 0.25
N GLY A 87 4.81 -3.43 0.21
CA GLY A 87 5.55 -2.39 -0.51
C GLY A 87 5.33 -2.47 -2.03
N ALA A 88 5.26 -3.69 -2.57
CA ALA A 88 4.99 -3.91 -3.98
C ALA A 88 3.58 -3.41 -4.39
N ALA A 89 2.56 -3.73 -3.60
CA ALA A 89 1.19 -3.30 -3.86
C ALA A 89 1.02 -1.79 -3.73
N ALA A 90 1.60 -1.17 -2.69
CA ALA A 90 1.57 0.28 -2.54
C ALA A 90 2.21 0.98 -3.74
N SER A 91 3.38 0.51 -4.18
CA SER A 91 4.08 1.06 -5.35
C SER A 91 3.32 0.85 -6.66
N ALA A 92 2.68 -0.31 -6.82
CA ALA A 92 1.86 -0.60 -8.00
C ALA A 92 0.66 0.35 -8.11
N VAL A 93 -0.04 0.61 -7.01
CA VAL A 93 -1.16 1.57 -6.98
C VAL A 93 -0.69 2.99 -7.32
N LEU A 94 0.41 3.47 -6.72
CA LEU A 94 0.94 4.80 -7.02
C LEU A 94 1.40 4.93 -8.47
N SER A 95 1.98 3.87 -9.04
CA SER A 95 2.38 3.82 -10.44
C SER A 95 1.16 3.89 -11.37
N ALA A 96 0.08 3.18 -11.03
CA ALA A 96 -1.18 3.23 -11.76
C ALA A 96 -1.83 4.62 -11.70
N ILE A 97 -1.77 5.29 -10.55
CA ILE A 97 -2.24 6.68 -10.42
C ILE A 97 -1.40 7.62 -11.30
N SER A 98 -0.06 7.46 -11.28
CA SER A 98 0.83 8.27 -12.12
C SER A 98 0.53 8.08 -13.60
N ASP A 99 0.36 6.84 -14.04
CA ASP A 99 -0.02 6.49 -15.43
C ASP A 99 -1.36 7.13 -15.83
N ALA A 100 -2.39 6.99 -14.99
CA ALA A 100 -3.71 7.58 -15.21
C ALA A 100 -3.70 9.12 -15.28
N LEU A 101 -2.75 9.78 -14.60
CA LEU A 101 -2.59 11.23 -14.61
C LEU A 101 -1.56 11.74 -15.64
N GLY A 102 -1.06 10.87 -16.52
CA GLY A 102 -0.12 11.25 -17.57
C GLY A 102 1.30 11.52 -17.06
N GLY A 103 1.75 10.77 -16.04
CA GLY A 103 3.12 10.83 -15.49
C GLY A 103 3.28 11.75 -14.28
N VAL A 104 2.21 12.07 -13.56
CA VAL A 104 2.28 12.90 -12.35
C VAL A 104 2.74 12.06 -11.16
N PHE A 105 3.84 12.47 -10.54
CA PHE A 105 4.36 11.85 -9.32
C PHE A 105 4.11 12.71 -8.08
N PHE A 106 3.40 12.14 -7.09
CA PHE A 106 3.13 12.82 -5.82
C PHE A 106 4.31 12.75 -4.82
N ASN A 107 5.23 11.80 -5.00
CA ASN A 107 6.41 11.57 -4.13
C ASN A 107 6.08 11.44 -2.63
N ARG A 108 4.88 10.95 -2.30
CA ARG A 108 4.40 10.75 -0.92
C ARG A 108 3.27 9.72 -0.88
N THR A 109 3.03 9.19 0.30
CA THR A 109 1.83 8.41 0.64
C THR A 109 1.18 8.95 1.92
N PRO A 110 -0.14 8.75 2.09
CA PRO A 110 -1.07 8.30 1.05
C PRO A 110 -1.36 9.39 0.01
N VAL A 111 -1.84 8.99 -1.17
CA VAL A 111 -2.39 9.87 -2.21
C VAL A 111 -3.91 9.85 -2.08
N THR A 112 -4.47 10.91 -1.51
CA THR A 112 -5.90 11.05 -1.26
C THR A 112 -6.64 11.65 -2.46
N CYS A 113 -7.98 11.47 -2.51
CA CYS A 113 -8.80 11.95 -3.62
C CYS A 113 -8.68 13.46 -3.88
N ASP A 114 -8.52 14.27 -2.83
CA ASP A 114 -8.32 15.72 -2.99
C ASP A 114 -7.01 16.05 -3.71
N MET A 115 -5.95 15.27 -3.45
CA MET A 115 -4.66 15.45 -4.13
C MET A 115 -4.77 15.11 -5.62
N ILE A 116 -5.47 14.02 -5.94
CA ILE A 116 -5.75 13.59 -7.32
C ILE A 116 -6.59 14.66 -8.04
N LEU A 117 -7.66 15.15 -7.40
CA LEU A 117 -8.51 16.19 -7.97
C LEU A 117 -7.73 17.49 -8.23
N ASN A 118 -6.92 17.94 -7.26
CA ASN A 118 -6.08 19.12 -7.42
C ASN A 118 -5.08 18.95 -8.56
N ALA A 119 -4.46 17.77 -8.70
CA ALA A 119 -3.54 17.49 -9.79
C ALA A 119 -4.25 17.52 -11.15
N ALA A 120 -5.43 16.89 -11.26
CA ALA A 120 -6.23 16.87 -12.48
C ALA A 120 -6.69 18.28 -12.90
N GLU A 121 -7.07 19.13 -11.94
CA GLU A 121 -7.51 20.51 -12.18
C GLU A 121 -6.36 21.53 -12.27
N LYS A 122 -5.10 21.09 -12.16
CA LYS A 122 -3.91 21.97 -12.12
C LYS A 122 -3.96 23.02 -11.00
N LYS A 123 -4.58 22.66 -9.88
CA LYS A 123 -4.65 23.48 -8.66
C LYS A 123 -3.46 23.19 -7.74
N PRO A 124 -3.07 24.15 -6.89
CA PRO A 124 -2.10 23.88 -5.84
C PRO A 124 -2.60 22.75 -4.94
N GLN A 125 -1.67 21.90 -4.50
CA GLN A 125 -2.00 20.81 -3.58
C GLN A 125 -2.43 21.38 -2.22
N SER A 126 -3.44 20.76 -1.61
CA SER A 126 -4.00 21.17 -0.32
C SER A 126 -2.95 21.27 0.80
N TYR A 127 -1.90 20.45 0.72
CA TYR A 127 -0.85 20.36 1.74
C TYR A 127 0.50 20.01 1.11
N LYS A 128 1.59 20.60 1.63
CA LYS A 128 2.95 20.24 1.24
C LYS A 128 3.39 18.92 1.88
N PRO A 129 4.40 18.25 1.31
CA PRO A 129 5.10 17.17 2.02
C PRO A 129 5.55 17.67 3.40
N PHE A 130 5.28 16.90 4.46
CA PHE A 130 5.58 17.22 5.86
C PHE A 130 4.76 18.36 6.52
N GLU A 131 3.83 19.00 5.80
CA GLU A 131 2.81 19.82 6.47
C GLU A 131 1.77 18.90 7.13
N VAL A 132 1.45 19.20 8.39
CA VAL A 132 0.42 18.47 9.12
C VAL A 132 -0.93 18.82 8.51
N ASN A 133 -1.64 17.82 8.00
CA ASN A 133 -3.03 17.97 7.59
C ASN A 133 -3.86 18.33 8.84
N VAL A 134 -4.20 19.60 9.03
CA VAL A 134 -5.21 20.01 10.01
C VAL A 134 -6.59 19.65 9.46
#